data_AF-A0A392Q275-F1
#
_entry.id   AF-A0A392Q275-F1
#
_cell.length_a   1.000
_cell.length_b   1.000
_cell.length_c   1.000
_cell.angle_alpha   90.00
_cell.angle_beta   90.00
_cell.angle_gamma   90.00
#
_symmetry.space_group_name_H-M   'P 1'
#
loop_
_entity.id
_entity.type
_entity.pdbx_description
1 polymer ?
#
loop_
_entity_poly.entity_id
_entity_poly.type
_entity_poly.pdbx_seq_one_letter_code
_entity_poly.pdbx_strand_id
1 'polypeptide(L)'
;MAENSNFLQPSVPKFDGFYDHWAMLMENLLRSKEYWSLIETGVTTAPPIATAEQQRVANESKLRDLKVKNYLFQSIDRTILETILIRDTAKDIWDTMKRKYQGSTKVKRAQLQVLRCEFEVLAMKEDESVDDYFSRTLAIANKMTSH
;
A
#
# COMPACT_ATOMS: atom_id res chain seq x y z
N MET A 1 35.80 4.95 19.40
CA MET A 1 34.43 5.47 19.61
C MET A 1 33.70 5.26 18.31
N ALA A 2 32.82 4.27 18.24
CA ALA A 2 32.06 4.01 17.01
C ALA A 2 31.07 5.15 16.82
N GLU A 3 31.15 5.83 15.68
CA GLU A 3 30.20 6.87 15.32
C GLU A 3 28.80 6.26 15.29
N ASN A 4 27.93 6.72 16.20
CA ASN A 4 26.50 6.49 16.13
C ASN A 4 26.01 7.20 14.86
N SER A 5 26.08 6.51 13.73
CA SER A 5 25.27 6.82 12.57
C SER A 5 23.82 6.63 13.00
N ASN A 6 23.21 7.67 13.55
CA ASN A 6 21.76 7.81 13.68
C ASN A 6 21.19 7.83 12.26
N PHE A 7 21.20 6.69 11.58
CA PHE A 7 20.31 6.45 10.46
C PHE A 7 18.92 6.64 11.03
N LEU A 8 18.31 7.79 10.69
CA LEU A 8 16.94 8.13 11.07
C LEU A 8 16.09 6.88 10.92
N GLN A 9 15.53 6.42 12.05
CA GLN A 9 14.75 5.20 12.07
C GLN A 9 13.68 5.31 10.98
N PRO A 10 13.64 4.41 9.98
CA PRO A 10 12.76 4.57 8.85
C PRO A 10 11.32 4.67 9.35
N SER A 11 10.68 5.79 9.04
CA SER A 11 9.30 6.07 9.43
C SER A 11 8.38 5.03 8.78
N VAL A 12 7.36 4.59 9.51
CA VAL A 12 6.37 3.67 8.96
C VAL A 12 5.59 4.40 7.87
N PRO A 13 5.61 3.92 6.61
CA PRO A 13 4.91 4.60 5.52
C PRO A 13 3.42 4.60 5.80
N LYS A 14 2.76 5.74 5.63
CA LYS A 14 1.31 5.87 5.79
C LYS A 14 0.61 5.58 4.46
N PHE A 15 -0.50 4.87 4.52
CA PHE A 15 -1.33 4.61 3.36
C PHE A 15 -2.15 5.87 3.05
N ASP A 16 -2.01 6.37 1.83
CA ASP A 16 -2.61 7.61 1.31
C ASP A 16 -3.58 7.35 0.14
N GLY A 17 -3.92 6.08 -0.11
CA GLY A 17 -4.72 5.66 -1.26
C GLY A 17 -3.91 5.20 -2.47
N PHE A 18 -2.58 5.42 -2.51
CA PHE A 18 -1.71 4.94 -3.57
C PHE A 18 -1.07 3.60 -3.20
N TYR A 19 -1.80 2.50 -3.42
CA TYR A 19 -1.37 1.16 -3.03
C TYR A 19 0.02 0.77 -3.54
N ASP A 20 0.32 0.95 -4.83
CA ASP A 20 1.62 0.52 -5.38
C ASP A 20 2.79 1.24 -4.71
N HIS A 21 2.63 2.54 -4.40
CA HIS A 21 3.66 3.33 -3.74
C HIS A 21 3.82 2.91 -2.27
N TRP A 22 2.71 2.84 -1.54
CA TRP A 22 2.70 2.36 -0.16
C TRP A 22 3.28 0.94 -0.03
N ALA A 23 2.89 0.02 -0.92
CA ALA A 23 3.33 -1.36 -0.92
C ALA A 23 4.84 -1.44 -1.17
N MET A 24 5.37 -0.67 -2.12
CA MET A 24 6.82 -0.58 -2.36
C MET A 24 7.59 -0.15 -1.09
N LEU A 25 7.13 0.91 -0.41
CA LEU A 25 7.80 1.42 0.79
C LEU A 25 7.68 0.45 1.98
N MET A 26 6.49 -0.12 2.19
CA MET A 26 6.23 -1.05 3.28
C MET A 26 6.97 -2.37 3.07
N GLU A 27 7.00 -2.91 1.86
CA GLU A 27 7.79 -4.09 1.51
C GLU A 27 9.28 -3.84 1.80
N ASN A 28 9.83 -2.70 1.38
CA ASN A 28 11.22 -2.36 1.66
C ASN A 28 11.50 -2.28 3.18
N LEU A 29 10.60 -1.64 3.95
CA LEU A 29 10.70 -1.59 5.41
C LEU A 29 10.74 -2.99 6.02
N LEU A 30 9.82 -3.88 5.62
CA LEU A 30 9.74 -5.24 6.16
C LEU A 30 10.93 -6.11 5.73
N ARG A 31 11.43 -5.96 4.51
CA ARG A 31 12.65 -6.64 4.02
C ARG A 31 13.88 -6.18 4.80
N SER A 32 14.01 -4.89 5.09
CA SER A 32 15.12 -4.35 5.90
C SER A 32 15.14 -4.88 7.34
N LYS A 33 14.01 -5.42 7.82
CA LYS A 33 13.84 -6.03 9.14
C LYS A 33 13.76 -7.56 9.10
N GLU A 34 14.00 -8.17 7.94
CA GLU A 34 13.93 -9.63 7.73
C GLU A 34 12.55 -10.24 8.05
N TYR A 35 11.48 -9.45 7.91
CA TYR A 35 10.11 -9.88 8.24
C TYR A 35 9.26 -10.23 7.02
N TRP A 36 9.75 -9.98 5.80
CA TRP A 36 8.95 -10.14 4.58
C TRP A 36 8.42 -11.57 4.36
N SER A 37 9.13 -12.60 4.82
CA SER A 37 8.67 -13.99 4.74
C SER A 37 7.29 -14.19 5.39
N LEU A 38 6.95 -13.43 6.44
CA LEU A 38 5.64 -13.51 7.07
C LEU A 38 4.50 -13.02 6.17
N ILE A 39 4.80 -12.15 5.19
CA ILE A 39 3.84 -11.71 4.17
C ILE A 39 3.76 -12.72 3.03
N GLU A 40 4.89 -13.25 2.57
CA GLU A 40 4.92 -14.22 1.47
C GLU A 40 4.37 -15.59 1.88
N THR A 41 4.94 -16.20 2.92
CA THR A 41 4.64 -17.57 3.33
C THR A 41 3.65 -17.67 4.49
N GLY A 42 3.52 -16.61 5.28
CA GLY A 42 2.69 -16.62 6.49
C GLY A 42 3.41 -17.08 7.75
N VAL A 43 2.66 -17.25 8.83
CA VAL A 43 3.17 -17.64 10.15
C VAL A 43 3.46 -19.13 10.21
N THR A 44 4.63 -19.50 10.71
CA THR A 44 4.97 -20.90 10.97
C THR A 44 4.16 -21.43 12.14
N THR A 45 3.42 -22.51 11.91
CA THR A 45 2.66 -23.20 12.95
C THR A 45 3.35 -24.49 13.37
N ALA A 46 3.24 -24.83 14.65
CA ALA A 46 3.78 -26.07 15.18
C ALA A 46 2.86 -27.24 14.75
N PRO A 47 3.41 -28.40 14.34
CA PRO A 47 2.61 -29.58 14.08
C PRO A 47 1.96 -30.11 15.37
N PRO A 48 0.90 -30.96 15.28
CA PRO A 48 0.19 -31.46 16.46
C PRO A 48 1.06 -32.21 17.48
N ILE A 49 2.13 -32.87 17.01
CA ILE A 49 3.15 -33.49 17.84
C ILE A 49 4.47 -32.77 17.56
N ALA A 50 4.64 -31.60 18.19
CA ALA A 50 5.81 -30.77 18.01
C ALA A 50 6.91 -31.11 19.03
N THR A 51 8.16 -31.16 18.57
CA THR A 51 9.31 -31.11 19.48
C THR A 51 9.40 -29.75 20.15
N ALA A 52 10.12 -29.67 21.27
CA ALA A 52 10.34 -28.40 21.97
C ALA A 52 10.94 -27.33 21.04
N GLU A 53 11.81 -27.74 20.11
CA GLU A 53 12.42 -26.83 19.13
C GLU A 53 11.41 -26.34 18.08
N GLN A 54 10.54 -27.22 17.56
CA GLN A 54 9.48 -26.81 16.64
C GLN A 54 8.49 -25.85 17.29
N GLN A 55 8.16 -26.07 18.56
CA GLN A 55 7.31 -25.16 19.33
C GLN A 55 7.97 -23.80 19.52
N ARG A 56 9.28 -23.78 19.79
CA ARG A 56 10.07 -22.54 19.94
C ARG A 56 10.03 -21.72 18.66
N VAL A 57 10.28 -22.36 17.51
CA VAL A 57 10.24 -21.71 16.18
C VAL A 57 8.86 -21.15 15.86
N ALA A 58 7.78 -21.89 16.14
CA ALA A 58 6.41 -21.41 15.90
C ALA A 58 6.06 -20.20 16.79
N ASN A 59 6.46 -20.22 18.06
CA ASN A 59 6.25 -19.10 18.97
C ASN A 59 7.05 -17.86 18.55
N GLU A 60 8.28 -18.05 18.09
CA GLU A 60 9.11 -16.96 17.55
C GLU A 60 8.48 -16.36 16.28
N SER A 61 7.98 -17.21 15.37
CA SER A 61 7.28 -16.77 14.16
C SER A 61 6.03 -15.93 14.50
N LYS A 62 5.20 -16.38 15.45
CA LYS A 62 4.05 -15.62 15.95
C LYS A 62 4.45 -14.27 16.55
N LEU A 63 5.55 -14.22 17.30
CA LEU A 63 6.04 -12.97 17.86
C LEU A 63 6.51 -11.99 16.77
N ARG A 64 7.19 -12.50 15.73
CA ARG A 64 7.59 -11.68 14.57
C ARG A 64 6.36 -11.20 13.79
N ASP A 65 5.33 -12.03 13.62
CA ASP A 65 4.06 -11.65 12.99
C ASP A 65 3.40 -10.47 13.70
N LEU A 66 3.33 -10.48 15.03
CA LEU A 66 2.81 -9.36 15.82
C LEU A 66 3.58 -8.05 15.56
N LYS A 67 4.90 -8.11 15.34
CA LYS A 67 5.69 -6.92 14.99
C LYS A 67 5.32 -6.39 13.61
N VAL A 68 5.11 -7.27 12.62
CA VAL A 68 4.65 -6.87 11.28
C VAL A 68 3.25 -6.28 11.34
N LYS A 69 2.33 -6.89 12.10
CA LYS A 69 0.99 -6.34 12.34
C LYS A 69 1.06 -4.93 12.92
N ASN A 70 1.94 -4.67 13.87
CA ASN A 70 2.14 -3.33 14.43
C ASN A 70 2.58 -2.31 13.37
N TYR A 71 3.45 -2.69 12.43
CA TYR A 71 3.81 -1.81 11.31
C TYR A 71 2.62 -1.55 10.39
N LEU A 72 1.88 -2.61 10.02
CA LEU A 72 0.70 -2.47 9.15
C LEU A 72 -0.39 -1.62 9.81
N PHE A 73 -0.67 -1.81 11.10
CA PHE A 73 -1.63 -0.98 11.84
C PHE A 73 -1.18 0.46 11.98
N GLN A 74 0.11 0.72 12.19
CA GLN A 74 0.63 2.09 12.17
C GLN A 74 0.53 2.71 10.77
N SER A 75 0.54 1.92 9.70
CA SER A 75 0.50 2.45 8.34
C SER A 75 -0.90 2.84 7.86
N ILE A 76 -1.96 2.32 8.48
CA ILE A 76 -3.35 2.56 8.06
C ILE A 76 -4.12 3.32 9.14
N ASP A 77 -5.11 4.10 8.73
CA ASP A 77 -6.01 4.76 9.68
C ASP A 77 -7.08 3.81 10.23
N ARG A 78 -7.82 4.31 11.23
CA ARG A 78 -8.90 3.56 11.87
C ARG A 78 -9.99 3.13 10.89
N THR A 79 -10.35 3.98 9.92
CA THR A 79 -11.45 3.70 8.98
C THR A 79 -11.09 2.53 8.08
N ILE A 80 -9.85 2.48 7.60
CA ILE A 80 -9.34 1.37 6.80
C ILE A 80 -9.26 0.11 7.66
N LEU A 81 -8.72 0.22 8.88
CA LEU A 81 -8.60 -0.91 9.81
C LEU A 81 -9.95 -1.55 10.09
N GLU A 82 -11.00 -0.78 10.33
CA GLU A 82 -12.37 -1.28 10.56
C GLU A 82 -12.91 -2.09 9.37
N THR A 83 -12.45 -1.82 8.15
CA THR A 83 -12.90 -2.54 6.94
C THR A 83 -12.23 -3.90 6.72
N ILE A 84 -11.13 -4.19 7.40
CA ILE A 84 -10.40 -5.46 7.24
C ILE A 84 -11.10 -6.49 8.12
N LEU A 85 -11.77 -7.52 7.60
CA LEU A 85 -12.49 -8.45 8.50
C LEU A 85 -11.57 -9.51 9.13
N ILE A 86 -10.60 -10.01 8.36
CA ILE A 86 -9.66 -11.05 8.78
C ILE A 86 -8.31 -10.40 9.05
N ARG A 87 -7.83 -10.49 10.30
CA ARG A 87 -6.59 -9.83 10.77
C ARG A 87 -5.76 -10.78 11.65
N ASP A 88 -5.94 -12.08 11.49
CA ASP A 88 -5.28 -13.08 12.34
C ASP A 88 -3.77 -13.00 12.20
N THR A 89 -3.28 -12.91 10.95
CA THR A 89 -1.87 -12.73 10.60
C THR A 89 -1.59 -11.41 9.89
N ALA A 90 -0.33 -11.00 9.84
CA ALA A 90 0.10 -9.86 9.03
C ALA A 90 -0.18 -10.07 7.54
N LYS A 91 -0.08 -11.33 7.07
CA LYS A 91 -0.40 -11.72 5.71
C LYS A 91 -1.86 -11.42 5.36
N ASP A 92 -2.81 -11.74 6.25
CA ASP A 92 -4.24 -11.49 6.02
C ASP A 92 -4.53 -9.99 5.82
N ILE A 93 -3.87 -9.15 6.63
CA ILE A 93 -3.98 -7.70 6.54
C ILE A 93 -3.41 -7.22 5.20
N TRP A 94 -2.19 -7.67 4.84
CA TRP A 94 -1.53 -7.30 3.59
C TRP A 94 -2.34 -7.73 2.36
N ASP A 95 -2.83 -8.97 2.33
CA ASP A 95 -3.60 -9.52 1.22
C ASP A 95 -4.96 -8.83 1.09
N THR A 96 -5.58 -8.45 2.21
CA THR A 96 -6.81 -7.64 2.18
C THR A 96 -6.56 -6.25 1.61
N MET A 97 -5.48 -5.58 2.04
CA MET A 97 -5.07 -4.29 1.49
C MET A 97 -4.80 -4.40 -0.02
N LYS A 98 -4.08 -5.45 -0.44
CA LYS A 98 -3.81 -5.75 -1.85
C LYS A 98 -5.09 -5.92 -2.65
N ARG A 99 -6.00 -6.78 -2.20
CA ARG A 99 -7.27 -7.04 -2.89
C ARG A 99 -8.12 -5.79 -3.01
N LYS A 100 -8.17 -4.96 -1.96
CA LYS A 100 -9.02 -3.77 -1.92
C LYS A 100 -8.46 -2.61 -2.73
N TYR A 101 -7.14 -2.41 -2.73
CA TYR A 101 -6.54 -1.17 -3.23
C TYR A 101 -5.60 -1.33 -4.44
N GLN A 102 -5.04 -2.52 -4.69
CA GLN A 102 -4.12 -2.71 -5.83
C GLN A 102 -4.80 -2.45 -7.17
N GLY A 103 -6.08 -2.81 -7.30
CA GLY A 103 -6.90 -2.52 -8.49
C GLY A 103 -7.37 -1.07 -8.54
N SER A 104 -7.80 -0.48 -7.41
CA SER A 104 -8.31 0.89 -7.41
C SER A 104 -7.24 1.92 -7.76
N THR A 105 -6.00 1.77 -7.27
CA THR A 105 -4.92 2.72 -7.57
C THR A 105 -4.47 2.61 -9.03
N LYS A 106 -4.38 1.39 -9.58
CA LYS A 106 -4.03 1.20 -11.00
C LYS A 106 -5.12 1.74 -11.92
N VAL A 107 -6.39 1.50 -11.60
CA VAL A 107 -7.52 2.05 -12.36
C VAL A 107 -7.54 3.57 -12.27
N LYS A 108 -7.38 4.16 -11.08
CA LYS A 108 -7.28 5.62 -10.93
C LYS A 108 -6.08 6.21 -11.66
N ARG A 109 -4.91 5.56 -11.63
CA ARG A 109 -3.72 6.01 -12.37
C ARG A 109 -3.93 5.91 -13.88
N ALA A 110 -4.56 4.83 -14.36
CA ALA A 110 -4.89 4.67 -15.77
C ALA A 110 -5.91 5.74 -16.20
N GLN A 111 -6.94 6.00 -15.40
CA GLN A 111 -7.91 7.08 -15.64
C GLN A 111 -7.22 8.46 -15.66
N LEU A 112 -6.35 8.75 -14.69
CA LEU A 112 -5.58 10.01 -14.66
C LEU A 112 -4.64 10.13 -15.86
N GLN A 113 -4.01 9.03 -16.29
CA GLN A 113 -3.13 9.04 -17.45
C GLN A 113 -3.92 9.27 -18.75
N VAL A 114 -5.11 8.68 -18.89
CA VAL A 114 -6.02 8.98 -20.00
C VAL A 114 -6.38 10.46 -20.02
N LEU A 115 -6.75 11.04 -18.88
CA LEU A 115 -7.03 12.47 -18.77
C LEU A 115 -5.82 13.34 -19.12
N ARG A 116 -4.61 12.92 -18.76
CA ARG A 116 -3.36 13.62 -19.14
C ARG A 116 -3.15 13.58 -20.64
N CYS A 117 -3.29 12.42 -21.26
CA CYS A 117 -3.19 12.30 -22.71
C CYS A 117 -4.27 13.13 -23.42
N GLU A 118 -5.53 13.12 -22.93
CA GLU A 118 -6.62 13.96 -23.44
C GLU A 118 -6.28 15.46 -23.33
N PHE A 119 -5.64 15.87 -22.23
CA PHE A 119 -5.22 17.26 -22.02
C PHE A 119 -4.02 17.65 -22.89
N GLU A 120 -3.03 16.77 -23.05
CA GLU A 120 -1.83 17.01 -23.87
C GLU A 120 -2.16 17.21 -25.34
N VAL A 121 -3.16 16.47 -25.86
CA VAL A 121 -3.61 16.59 -27.26
C VAL A 121 -4.79 17.57 -27.40
N LEU A 122 -5.16 18.27 -26.33
CA LEU A 122 -6.29 19.19 -26.34
C LEU A 122 -5.96 20.39 -27.22
N ALA A 123 -6.75 20.56 -28.27
CA ALA A 123 -6.70 21.72 -29.15
C ALA A 123 -8.12 22.22 -29.43
N MET A 124 -8.23 23.52 -29.66
CA MET A 124 -9.45 24.16 -30.12
C MET A 124 -9.73 23.74 -31.57
N LYS A 125 -10.97 23.40 -31.87
CA LYS A 125 -11.38 23.02 -33.23
C LYS A 125 -11.74 24.25 -34.06
N GLU A 126 -11.75 24.11 -35.39
CA GLU A 126 -12.06 25.22 -36.32
C GLU A 126 -13.50 25.75 -36.18
N ASP A 127 -14.43 24.90 -35.77
CA ASP A 127 -15.86 25.19 -35.59
C ASP A 127 -16.27 25.40 -34.12
N GLU A 128 -15.30 25.42 -33.21
CA GLU A 128 -15.54 25.53 -31.77
C GLU A 128 -15.48 26.99 -31.30
N SER A 129 -16.39 27.39 -30.41
CA SER A 129 -16.33 28.70 -29.76
C SER A 129 -15.29 28.71 -28.63
N VAL A 130 -14.78 29.89 -28.28
CA VAL A 130 -13.83 30.04 -27.16
C VAL A 130 -14.43 29.55 -25.84
N ASP A 131 -15.72 29.81 -25.61
CA ASP A 131 -16.43 29.39 -24.40
C ASP A 131 -16.57 27.86 -24.32
N ASP A 132 -16.83 27.19 -25.45
CA ASP A 132 -16.92 25.73 -25.52
C ASP A 132 -15.56 25.08 -25.26
N TYR A 133 -14.49 25.62 -25.85
CA TYR A 133 -13.13 25.14 -25.63
C TYR A 133 -12.71 25.31 -24.16
N PHE A 134 -12.99 26.47 -23.57
CA PHE A 134 -12.72 26.73 -22.16
C PHE A 134 -13.47 25.76 -21.25
N SER A 135 -14.76 25.53 -21.54
CA SER A 135 -15.61 24.61 -20.79
C SER A 135 -15.07 23.17 -20.83
N ARG A 136 -14.63 22.69 -22.00
CA ARG A 136 -13.98 21.38 -22.14
C ARG A 136 -12.68 21.28 -21.35
N THR A 137 -11.83 22.29 -21.47
CA THR A 137 -10.53 22.35 -20.76
C THR A 137 -10.75 22.28 -19.25
N LEU A 138 -11.70 23.07 -18.75
CA LEU A 138 -12.07 23.11 -17.34
C LEU A 138 -12.65 21.77 -16.87
N ALA A 139 -13.47 21.12 -17.68
CA ALA A 139 -14.01 19.80 -17.36
C ALA A 139 -12.93 18.73 -17.21
N ILE A 140 -11.91 18.71 -18.08
CA ILE A 140 -10.78 17.78 -17.98
C ILE A 140 -9.95 18.10 -16.73
N ALA A 141 -9.59 19.37 -16.51
CA ALA A 141 -8.83 19.80 -15.34
C ALA A 141 -9.53 19.45 -14.01
N ASN A 142 -10.85 19.67 -13.93
CA ASN A 142 -11.65 19.31 -12.76
C ASN A 142 -11.66 17.79 -12.50
N LYS A 143 -11.78 16.97 -13.55
CA LYS A 143 -11.70 15.50 -13.44
C LYS A 143 -10.32 15.05 -12.95
N MET A 144 -9.24 15.69 -13.43
CA MET A 144 -7.87 15.38 -12.98
C MET A 144 -7.65 15.74 -11.50
N THR A 145 -8.30 16.79 -11.01
CA THR A 145 -8.17 17.26 -9.63
C THR A 145 -9.01 16.43 -8.64
N SER A 146 -10.05 15.75 -9.13
CA SER A 146 -10.98 14.96 -8.32
C SER A 146 -10.54 13.50 -8.06
N HIS A 147 -9.39 13.06 -8.61
CA HIS A 147 -8.90 11.68 -8.54
C HIS A 147 -7.69 11.49 -7.63
#